data_AF-A0A2U3IFA2-F1
#
_entry.id   AF-A0A2U3IFA2-F1
#
_cell.length_a   1.000
_cell.length_b   1.000
_cell.length_c   1.000
_cell.angle_alpha   90.00
_cell.angle_beta   90.00
_cell.angle_gamma   90.00
#
_symmetry.space_group_name_H-M   'P 1'
#
loop_
_entity.id
_entity.type
_entity.pdbx_description
1 polymer ?
#
loop_
_entity_poly.entity_id
_entity_poly.type
_entity_poly.pdbx_seq_one_letter_code
_entity_poly.pdbx_strand_id
1 'polypeptide(L)'
;MRRTAENKLKVVAVRVDPQFEQRLRLLAEVTGRKQSFFLQQMIENGIAAMEETWLPPAVLEQVRSGALPPLQDRVATADLFGDEPDE
;
A
#
# COMPACT_ATOMS: atom_id res chain seq x y z
N MET A 1 -24.96 -23.65 9.65
CA MET A 1 -23.86 -23.29 8.72
C MET A 1 -23.61 -21.79 8.83
N ARG A 2 -22.52 -21.35 9.49
CA ARG A 2 -22.12 -19.93 9.55
C ARG A 2 -21.04 -19.71 8.50
N ARG A 3 -21.35 -18.96 7.44
CA ARG A 3 -20.35 -18.47 6.47
C ARG A 3 -19.66 -17.28 7.11
N THR A 4 -18.48 -17.47 7.69
CA THR A 4 -17.62 -16.36 8.09
C THR A 4 -17.03 -15.79 6.80
N ALA A 5 -17.61 -14.71 6.27
CA ALA A 5 -16.96 -13.97 5.22
C ALA A 5 -15.71 -13.32 5.84
N GLU A 6 -14.53 -13.90 5.60
CA GLU A 6 -13.27 -13.27 5.97
C GLU A 6 -13.20 -11.92 5.28
N ASN A 7 -13.32 -10.86 6.08
CA ASN A 7 -13.18 -9.50 5.58
C ASN A 7 -11.69 -9.26 5.30
N LYS A 8 -11.26 -9.54 4.06
CA LYS A 8 -9.86 -9.36 3.59
C LYS A 8 -9.46 -7.89 3.41
N LEU A 9 -10.28 -6.94 3.87
CA LEU A 9 -9.95 -5.52 3.80
C LEU A 9 -8.86 -5.19 4.82
N LYS A 10 -7.75 -4.61 4.34
CA LYS A 10 -6.68 -4.08 5.19
C LYS A 10 -6.87 -2.59 5.37
N VAL A 11 -6.74 -2.10 6.61
CA VAL A 11 -6.76 -0.66 6.92
C VAL A 11 -5.33 -0.12 6.77
N VAL A 12 -5.17 0.91 5.95
CA VAL A 12 -3.89 1.60 5.75
C VAL A 12 -4.09 3.07 6.10
N ALA A 13 -3.30 3.59 7.05
CA ALA A 13 -3.28 5.00 7.39
C ALA A 13 -2.10 5.67 6.69
N VAL A 14 -2.36 6.76 5.96
CA VAL A 14 -1.33 7.50 5.20
C VAL A 14 -1.36 8.95 5.65
N ARG A 15 -0.17 9.53 5.88
CA ARG A 15 -0.03 10.97 6.12
C ARG A 15 0.03 11.68 4.77
N VAL A 16 -0.84 12.66 4.59
CA VAL A 16 -0.89 13.48 3.37
C VAL A 16 -0.73 14.95 3.74
N ASP A 17 -0.19 15.73 2.81
CA ASP A 17 -0.08 17.17 2.96
C ASP A 17 -1.48 17.83 3.05
N PRO A 18 -1.68 18.88 3.87
CA PRO A 18 -2.97 19.57 3.99
C PRO A 18 -3.52 20.10 2.67
N GLN A 19 -2.67 20.46 1.70
CA GLN A 19 -3.14 20.86 0.37
C GLN A 19 -3.76 19.67 -0.38
N PHE A 20 -3.24 18.46 -0.16
CA PHE A 20 -3.77 17.25 -0.77
C PHE A 20 -5.12 16.85 -0.16
N GLU A 21 -5.27 17.01 1.15
CA GLU A 21 -6.52 16.79 1.87
C GLU A 21 -7.63 17.75 1.40
N GLN A 22 -7.31 19.03 1.20
CA GLN A 22 -8.24 20.01 0.65
C GLN A 22 -8.73 19.64 -0.76
N ARG A 23 -7.82 19.19 -1.62
CA ARG A 23 -8.17 18.72 -2.98
C ARG A 23 -9.08 17.50 -2.95
N LEU A 24 -8.79 16.54 -2.07
CA LEU A 24 -9.64 15.37 -1.85
C LEU A 24 -11.02 15.76 -1.32
N ARG A 25 -11.09 16.73 -0.41
CA ARG A 25 -12.34 17.29 0.11
C ARG A 25 -13.18 17.92 -1.01
N LEU A 26 -12.57 18.75 -1.84
CA LEU A 26 -13.26 19.38 -2.97
C LEU A 26 -13.82 18.33 -3.94
N LEU A 27 -13.02 17.31 -4.28
CA LEU A 27 -13.47 16.21 -5.13
C LEU A 27 -14.63 15.44 -4.51
N ALA A 28 -14.57 15.19 -3.20
CA ALA A 28 -15.64 14.56 -2.44
C ALA A 28 -16.93 15.37 -2.47
N GLU A 29 -16.85 16.68 -2.21
CA GLU A 29 -18.00 17.59 -2.22
C GLU A 29 -18.65 17.71 -3.60
N VAL A 30 -17.84 17.88 -4.65
CA VAL A 30 -18.35 18.06 -6.02
C VAL A 30 -19.00 16.79 -6.57
N THR A 31 -18.50 15.61 -6.19
CA THR A 31 -19.00 14.32 -6.71
C THR A 31 -20.02 13.65 -5.79
N GLY A 32 -20.23 14.15 -4.57
CA GLY A 32 -21.06 13.53 -3.55
C GLY A 32 -20.51 12.22 -2.99
N ARG A 33 -19.19 11.97 -3.12
CA ARG A 33 -18.51 10.74 -2.65
C ARG A 33 -17.65 11.03 -1.43
N LYS A 34 -17.23 9.98 -0.70
CA LYS A 34 -16.30 10.10 0.44
C LYS A 34 -14.86 10.28 -0.04
N GLN A 35 -14.03 11.01 0.70
CA GLN A 35 -12.60 11.16 0.39
C GLN A 35 -11.86 9.82 0.30
N SER A 36 -12.23 8.85 1.14
CA SER A 36 -11.65 7.50 1.15
C SER A 36 -11.83 6.77 -0.19
N PHE A 37 -12.92 7.05 -0.92
CA PHE A 37 -13.15 6.47 -2.24
C PHE A 37 -12.07 6.90 -3.24
N PHE A 38 -11.69 8.19 -3.21
CA PHE A 38 -10.66 8.72 -4.11
C PHE A 38 -9.27 8.23 -3.74
N LEU A 39 -8.97 8.08 -2.45
CA LEU A 39 -7.72 7.45 -2.00
C LEU A 39 -7.64 5.99 -2.48
N GLN A 40 -8.72 5.23 -2.32
CA GLN A 40 -8.78 3.85 -2.81
C GLN A 40 -8.59 3.78 -4.33
N GLN A 41 -9.30 4.62 -5.09
CA GLN A 41 -9.15 4.68 -6.55
C GLN A 41 -7.74 5.09 -6.98
N MET A 42 -7.11 6.01 -6.27
CA MET A 42 -5.73 6.41 -6.56
C MET A 42 -4.75 5.26 -6.34
N ILE A 43 -4.95 4.45 -5.29
CA ILE A 43 -4.13 3.28 -5.02
C ILE A 43 -4.38 2.19 -6.06
N GLU A 44 -5.64 1.84 -6.32
CA GLU A 44 -6.02 0.77 -7.25
C GLU A 44 -5.60 1.06 -8.69
N ASN A 45 -5.79 2.30 -9.16
CA ASN A 45 -5.40 2.67 -10.53
C ASN A 45 -3.93 3.10 -10.62
N GLY A 46 -3.33 3.56 -9.52
CA GLY A 46 -1.95 4.05 -9.49
C GLY A 46 -0.90 2.96 -9.31
N ILE A 47 -1.27 1.80 -8.76
CA ILE A 47 -0.30 0.75 -8.44
C ILE A 47 0.45 0.26 -9.68
N ALA A 48 -0.21 0.08 -10.83
CA ALA A 48 0.43 -0.36 -12.06
C ALA A 48 1.49 0.65 -12.57
N ALA A 49 1.19 1.95 -12.49
CA ALA A 49 2.14 2.99 -12.86
C ALA A 49 3.31 3.08 -11.86
N MET A 50 3.04 2.85 -10.57
CA MET A 50 4.08 2.79 -9.54
C MET A 50 4.99 1.59 -9.74
N GLU A 51 4.43 0.43 -10.08
CA GLU A 51 5.20 -0.76 -10.43
C GLU A 51 6.18 -0.44 -11.57
N GLU A 52 5.71 0.16 -12.66
CA GLU A 52 6.56 0.52 -13.81
C GLU A 52 7.66 1.54 -13.49
N THR A 53 7.39 2.45 -12.54
CA THR A 53 8.35 3.48 -12.15
C THR A 53 9.43 2.95 -11.20
N TRP A 54 9.07 2.03 -10.31
CA TRP A 54 9.92 1.66 -9.17
C TRP A 54 10.44 0.21 -9.22
N LEU A 55 9.82 -0.67 -10.00
CA LEU A 55 10.27 -2.06 -10.10
C LEU A 55 11.29 -2.24 -11.24
N PRO A 56 12.37 -3.02 -11.02
CA PRO A 56 13.25 -3.44 -12.08
C PRO A 56 12.50 -4.24 -13.16
N PRO A 57 12.94 -4.21 -14.44
CA PRO A 57 12.28 -4.92 -15.54
C PRO A 57 12.05 -6.42 -15.26
N ALA A 58 13.03 -7.08 -14.64
CA ALA A 58 12.97 -8.50 -14.29
C ALA A 58 11.89 -8.84 -13.23
N VAL A 59 11.51 -7.86 -12.40
CA VAL A 59 10.45 -8.00 -11.39
C VAL A 59 9.09 -7.61 -11.99
N LEU A 60 9.06 -6.60 -12.86
CA LEU A 60 7.86 -6.20 -13.62
C LEU A 60 7.28 -7.35 -14.44
N GLU A 61 8.12 -8.10 -15.14
CA GLU A 61 7.66 -9.26 -15.92
C GLU A 61 7.06 -10.36 -15.04
N GLN A 62 7.57 -10.54 -13.81
CA GLN A 62 7.00 -11.48 -12.85
C GLN A 62 5.64 -11.00 -12.34
N VAL A 63 5.54 -9.74 -11.92
CA VAL A 63 4.27 -9.15 -11.46
C VAL A 63 3.21 -9.21 -12.56
N ARG A 64 3.56 -8.89 -13.81
CA ARG A 64 2.67 -9.00 -14.99
C ARG A 64 2.26 -10.43 -15.31
N SER A 65 3.09 -11.43 -15.01
CA SER A 65 2.73 -12.85 -15.16
C SER A 65 1.90 -13.40 -14.01
N GLY A 66 1.53 -12.55 -13.03
CA GLY A 66 0.72 -12.93 -11.86
C GLY A 66 1.54 -13.60 -10.75
N ALA A 67 2.85 -13.73 -10.95
CA ALA A 67 3.77 -14.19 -9.93
C ALA A 67 4.25 -12.96 -9.14
N LEU A 68 3.68 -12.75 -7.95
CA LEU A 68 4.31 -11.84 -7.00
C LEU A 68 5.64 -12.51 -6.60
N PRO A 69 6.81 -11.88 -6.87
CA PRO A 69 8.05 -12.40 -6.37
C PRO A 69 7.91 -12.55 -4.86
N PRO A 70 8.47 -13.60 -4.24
CA PRO A 70 8.59 -13.59 -2.79
C PRO A 70 9.27 -12.27 -2.44
N LEU A 71 8.62 -11.48 -1.57
CA LEU A 71 9.30 -10.41 -0.87
C LEU A 71 10.47 -11.11 -0.20
N GLN A 72 11.65 -11.07 -0.83
CA GLN A 72 12.88 -11.43 -0.15
C GLN A 72 12.88 -10.49 1.04
N ASP A 73 12.88 -11.05 2.25
CA ASP A 73 13.02 -10.32 3.51
C ASP A 73 14.32 -9.53 3.45
N ARG A 74 14.33 -8.44 2.69
CA ARG A 74 15.43 -7.50 2.62
C ARG A 74 15.24 -6.67 3.87
N VAL A 75 15.94 -7.19 4.87
CA VAL A 75 16.10 -6.65 6.21
C VAL A 75 14.85 -6.92 7.06
N ALA A 76 14.71 -8.17 7.50
CA ALA A 76 14.56 -8.37 8.95
C ALA A 76 15.58 -7.41 9.57
N THR A 77 15.10 -6.31 10.17
CA THR A 77 15.94 -5.39 10.92
C THR A 77 16.80 -6.25 11.80
N ALA A 78 18.06 -6.42 11.37
CA ALA A 78 19.07 -7.10 12.12
C ALA A 78 19.01 -6.48 13.51
N ASP A 79 18.77 -7.34 14.47
CA ASP A 79 18.66 -7.10 15.90
C ASP A 79 19.29 -5.76 16.31
N LEU A 80 18.47 -4.69 16.34
CA LEU A 80 18.89 -3.37 16.82
C LEU A 80 18.87 -3.32 18.36
N PHE A 81 18.43 -4.40 18.99
CA PHE A 81 18.50 -4.66 20.42
C PHE A 81 19.31 -5.93 20.65
N GLY A 82 20.54 -5.95 20.14
CA GLY A 82 21.53 -6.90 20.62
C GLY A 82 21.62 -6.75 22.15
N ASP A 83 21.17 -7.78 22.84
CA ASP A 83 21.36 -7.99 24.28
C ASP A 83 22.86 -7.80 24.56
N GLU A 84 23.24 -6.72 25.24
CA GLU A 84 24.61 -6.57 25.72
C GLU A 84 24.80 -7.60 26.83
N PRO A 85 25.77 -8.53 26.74
CA PRO A 85 26.03 -9.43 27.85
C PRO A 85 26.60 -8.62 29.01
N ASP A 86 25.84 -8.53 30.11
CA ASP A 86 26.32 -8.04 31.39
C ASP A 86 27.58 -8.85 31.79
N GLU A 87 28.70 -8.15 31.98
CA GLU A 87 29.99 -8.68 32.47
C GLU A 87 29.96 -9.02 33.97
#